data_AF-A0A377PST9-F1
#
_entry.id   AF-A0A377PST9-F1
#
_cell.length_a   1.000
_cell.length_b   1.000
_cell.length_c   1.000
_cell.angle_alpha   90.00
_cell.angle_beta   90.00
_cell.angle_gamma   90.00
#
_symmetry.space_group_name_H-M   'P 1'
#
loop_
_entity.id
_entity.type
_entity.pdbx_description
1 polymer ?
#
loop_
_entity_poly.entity_id
_entity_poly.type
_entity_poly.pdbx_seq_one_letter_code
_entity_poly.pdbx_strand_id
1 'polypeptide(L)'
;MNFSFVLANIEDYRVSTWNLQGASANTESKWNVSARQLLTRDNPANILMVQEAGSIPTSAIRTGRLVQPGGTPVEEFTWELGTRYRSRMVYIYYAPIDVGARRVNLAIVSDRKADKVIVIRQVVVATDTFRPVIGIRIGNDVFFNIHVLANGGGGGILPR
;
A
#
# COMPACT_ATOMS: atom_id res chain seq x y z
N MET A 1 -37.03 -15.12 3.07
CA MET A 1 -35.67 -14.66 3.42
C MET A 1 -34.78 -14.97 2.24
N ASN A 2 -34.22 -13.95 1.59
CA ASN A 2 -33.30 -14.13 0.47
C ASN A 2 -31.88 -14.08 1.05
N PHE A 3 -31.16 -15.19 1.00
CA PHE A 3 -29.75 -15.24 1.41
C PHE A 3 -28.89 -14.87 0.20
N SER A 4 -28.41 -13.62 0.14
CA SER A 4 -27.34 -13.25 -0.78
C SER A 4 -26.01 -13.70 -0.18
N PHE A 5 -25.40 -14.72 -0.76
CA PHE A 5 -24.00 -15.04 -0.50
C PHE A 5 -23.13 -13.96 -1.13
N VAL A 6 -22.48 -13.12 -0.32
CA VAL A 6 -21.45 -12.18 -0.79
C VAL A 6 -20.13 -12.95 -0.84
N LEU A 7 -19.83 -13.55 -1.98
CA LEU A 7 -18.56 -14.20 -2.24
C LEU A 7 -17.49 -13.14 -2.50
N ALA A 8 -16.25 -13.40 -2.07
CA ALA A 8 -15.10 -12.60 -2.49
C ALA A 8 -14.95 -12.72 -4.01
N ASN A 9 -14.91 -11.60 -4.71
CA ASN A 9 -14.74 -11.58 -6.16
C ASN A 9 -13.69 -10.54 -6.53
N ILE A 10 -12.49 -11.03 -6.84
CA ILE A 10 -11.37 -10.17 -7.22
C ILE A 10 -11.64 -9.40 -8.52
N GLU A 11 -12.51 -9.92 -9.40
CA GLU A 11 -12.85 -9.30 -10.68
C GLU A 11 -13.66 -8.00 -10.51
N ASP A 12 -14.24 -7.76 -9.34
CA ASP A 12 -14.94 -6.53 -9.01
C ASP A 12 -13.96 -5.35 -8.78
N TYR A 13 -12.66 -5.63 -8.70
CA TYR A 13 -11.61 -4.65 -8.45
C TYR A 13 -10.62 -4.57 -9.59
N ARG A 14 -10.35 -3.34 -10.03
CA ARG A 14 -9.19 -3.04 -10.86
C ARG A 14 -7.99 -2.81 -9.96
N VAL A 15 -7.14 -3.83 -9.88
CA VAL A 15 -5.96 -3.82 -9.03
C VAL A 15 -4.73 -3.48 -9.88
N SER A 16 -3.86 -2.61 -9.38
CA SER A 16 -2.59 -2.27 -10.01
C SER A 16 -1.46 -2.28 -9.00
N THR A 17 -0.25 -2.54 -9.46
CA THR A 17 0.95 -2.47 -8.63
C THR A 17 2.03 -1.64 -9.32
N TRP A 18 2.77 -0.86 -8.54
CA TRP A 18 3.86 -0.07 -9.06
C TRP A 18 5.00 0.10 -8.04
N ASN A 19 6.20 -0.28 -8.43
CA ASN A 19 7.40 0.11 -7.70
C ASN A 19 7.81 1.52 -8.13
N LEU A 20 7.66 2.48 -7.21
CA LEU A 20 7.89 3.91 -7.43
C LEU A 20 9.37 4.28 -7.55
N GLN A 21 10.29 3.44 -7.04
CA GLN A 21 11.71 3.76 -6.88
C GLN A 21 11.91 5.11 -6.17
N GLY A 22 11.29 5.29 -5.00
CA GLY A 22 11.17 6.56 -4.28
C GLY A 22 12.44 7.14 -3.67
N ALA A 23 13.62 6.57 -3.96
CA ALA A 23 14.92 7.09 -3.54
C ALA A 23 15.36 8.36 -4.29
N SER A 24 14.69 8.73 -5.37
CA SER A 24 14.96 9.96 -6.15
C SER A 24 14.31 11.19 -5.52
N ALA A 25 14.95 12.37 -5.62
CA ALA A 25 14.50 13.67 -5.08
C ALA A 25 13.09 14.17 -5.51
N ASN A 26 12.34 13.38 -6.30
CA ASN A 26 11.12 13.76 -6.98
C ASN A 26 9.88 12.94 -6.54
N THR A 27 9.86 12.36 -5.34
CA THR A 27 8.75 11.48 -4.88
C THR A 27 7.38 12.16 -4.94
N GLU A 28 7.29 13.43 -4.55
CA GLU A 28 6.05 14.24 -4.66
C GLU A 28 5.55 14.32 -6.11
N SER A 29 6.47 14.48 -7.06
CA SER A 29 6.13 14.50 -8.50
C SER A 29 5.66 13.13 -8.98
N LYS A 30 6.32 12.04 -8.57
CA LYS A 30 5.91 10.68 -8.96
C LYS A 30 4.51 10.33 -8.45
N TRP A 31 4.17 10.74 -7.23
CA TRP A 31 2.82 10.58 -6.71
C TRP A 31 1.79 11.42 -7.47
N ASN A 32 2.02 12.73 -7.58
CA ASN A 32 1.05 13.66 -8.16
C ASN A 32 0.87 13.48 -9.68
N VAL A 33 1.87 12.95 -10.37
CA VAL A 33 1.81 12.69 -11.82
C VAL A 33 1.42 11.25 -12.08
N SER A 34 2.26 10.28 -11.69
CA SER A 34 2.12 8.91 -12.18
C SER A 34 1.10 8.10 -11.37
N ALA A 35 1.18 8.12 -10.03
CA ALA A 35 0.19 7.43 -9.21
C ALA A 35 -1.20 8.02 -9.39
N ARG A 36 -1.31 9.35 -9.48
CA ARG A 36 -2.58 10.04 -9.78
C ARG A 36 -3.17 9.60 -11.12
N GLN A 37 -2.35 9.45 -12.17
CA GLN A 37 -2.84 8.97 -13.48
C GLN A 37 -3.44 7.57 -13.41
N LEU A 38 -2.84 6.64 -12.66
CA LEU A 38 -3.39 5.28 -12.45
C LEU A 38 -4.74 5.31 -11.71
N LEU A 39 -4.99 6.35 -10.92
CA LEU A 39 -6.18 6.48 -10.07
C LEU A 39 -7.27 7.38 -10.67
N THR A 40 -6.98 8.16 -11.72
CA THR A 40 -7.92 9.16 -12.27
C THR A 40 -8.17 9.06 -13.78
N ARG A 41 -7.30 8.40 -14.55
CA ARG A 41 -7.51 8.24 -16.01
C ARG A 41 -8.62 7.21 -16.30
N ASP A 42 -8.87 7.00 -17.59
CA ASP A 42 -9.84 6.02 -18.07
C ASP A 42 -9.59 4.65 -17.44
N ASN A 43 -10.67 4.05 -16.91
CA ASN A 43 -10.66 2.80 -16.18
C ASN A 43 -9.72 2.79 -14.93
N PRO A 44 -9.95 3.70 -13.97
CA PRO A 44 -9.00 3.94 -12.87
C PRO A 44 -8.91 2.75 -11.92
N ALA A 45 -7.71 2.47 -11.41
CA ALA A 45 -7.50 1.44 -10.40
C ALA A 45 -8.34 1.74 -9.14
N ASN A 46 -9.03 0.71 -8.64
CA ASN A 46 -9.71 0.77 -7.35
C ASN A 46 -8.68 0.60 -6.22
N ILE A 47 -7.67 -0.24 -6.45
CA ILE A 47 -6.61 -0.55 -5.51
C ILE A 47 -5.26 -0.43 -6.21
N LEU A 48 -4.39 0.42 -5.67
CA LEU A 48 -3.02 0.60 -6.16
C LEU A 48 -2.03 0.24 -5.06
N MET A 49 -1.22 -0.78 -5.32
CA MET A 49 -0.11 -1.18 -4.45
C MET A 49 1.16 -0.46 -4.88
N VAL A 50 1.80 0.24 -3.94
CA VAL A 50 3.01 1.02 -4.22
C VAL A 50 4.18 0.48 -3.40
N GLN A 51 5.25 0.08 -4.08
CA GLN A 51 6.53 -0.28 -3.47
C GLN A 51 7.53 0.88 -3.59
N GLU A 52 8.46 0.99 -2.64
CA GLU A 52 9.42 2.11 -2.57
C GLU A 52 8.70 3.47 -2.59
N ALA A 53 7.62 3.56 -1.84
CA ALA A 53 6.68 4.68 -1.84
C ALA A 53 7.30 6.03 -1.46
N GLY A 54 8.52 6.04 -0.91
CA GLY A 54 9.16 7.23 -0.36
C GLY A 54 8.24 7.95 0.63
N SER A 55 8.12 9.27 0.53
CA SER A 55 7.09 10.05 1.21
C SER A 55 5.77 10.05 0.42
N ILE A 56 4.65 9.92 1.13
CA ILE A 56 3.30 10.10 0.56
C ILE A 56 3.05 11.56 0.11
N PRO A 57 2.02 11.84 -0.71
CA PRO A 57 1.69 13.20 -1.13
C PRO A 57 1.55 14.17 0.04
N THR A 58 2.11 15.37 -0.09
CA THR A 58 2.01 16.42 0.96
C THR A 58 0.57 16.88 1.24
N SER A 59 -0.32 16.70 0.26
CA SER A 59 -1.75 17.01 0.36
C SER A 59 -2.57 15.90 1.04
N ALA A 60 -1.98 14.75 1.37
CA ALA A 60 -2.66 13.69 2.08
C ALA A 60 -2.82 14.04 3.57
N ILE A 61 -4.03 13.83 4.10
CA ILE A 61 -4.40 14.20 5.47
C ILE A 61 -4.52 12.95 6.32
N ARG A 62 -3.82 12.92 7.46
CA ARG A 62 -3.89 11.79 8.39
C ARG A 62 -5.29 11.70 9.01
N THR A 63 -5.87 10.51 9.04
CA THR A 63 -7.20 10.27 9.63
C THR A 63 -7.21 10.13 11.14
N GLY A 64 -6.06 9.77 11.73
CA GLY A 64 -5.94 9.45 13.16
C GLY A 64 -6.35 8.02 13.52
N ARG A 65 -6.78 7.19 12.55
CA ARG A 65 -7.05 5.77 12.80
C ARG A 65 -5.75 5.07 13.21
N LEU A 66 -5.73 4.48 14.41
CA LEU A 66 -4.66 3.61 14.86
C LEU A 66 -4.89 2.21 14.31
N VAL A 67 -3.98 1.76 13.46
CA VAL A 67 -4.21 0.59 12.61
C VAL A 67 -3.57 -0.69 13.18
N GLN A 68 -2.64 -0.60 14.13
CA GLN A 68 -2.18 -1.73 14.96
C GLN A 68 -1.30 -1.22 16.12
N PRO A 69 -1.66 -1.48 17.39
CA PRO A 69 -0.76 -1.23 18.51
C PRO A 69 0.35 -2.31 18.56
N GLY A 70 1.62 -1.90 18.60
CA GLY A 70 2.76 -2.79 18.91
C GLY A 70 3.49 -3.45 17.72
N GLY A 71 3.26 -3.00 16.48
CA GLY A 71 3.85 -3.57 15.24
C GLY A 71 4.50 -2.54 14.30
N THR A 72 4.64 -2.88 13.00
CA THR A 72 5.05 -1.87 11.98
C THR A 72 3.95 -0.83 11.98
N PRO A 73 4.22 0.46 12.22
CA PRO A 73 3.17 1.46 12.17
C PRO A 73 2.64 1.50 10.74
N VAL A 74 1.34 1.23 10.58
CA VAL A 74 0.62 1.56 9.36
C VAL A 74 -0.30 2.71 9.68
N GLU A 75 -0.30 3.72 8.83
CA GLU A 75 -1.02 4.96 9.05
C GLU A 75 -2.03 5.14 7.92
N GLU A 76 -3.25 5.53 8.29
CA GLU A 76 -4.34 5.78 7.33
C GLU A 76 -4.43 7.29 7.04
N PHE A 77 -4.37 7.64 5.76
CA PHE A 77 -4.55 9.00 5.25
C PHE A 77 -5.71 9.04 4.26
N THR A 78 -6.29 10.22 4.08
CA THR A 78 -7.13 10.52 2.92
C THR A 78 -6.40 11.43 1.95
N TRP A 79 -6.70 11.29 0.67
CA TRP A 79 -6.07 12.09 -0.40
C TRP A 79 -7.10 12.48 -1.45
N GLU A 80 -7.21 13.79 -1.72
CA GLU A 80 -8.13 14.34 -2.72
C GLU A 80 -7.48 14.32 -4.11
N LEU A 81 -8.00 13.44 -4.99
CA LEU A 81 -7.57 13.31 -6.38
C LEU A 81 -8.39 14.17 -7.35
N GLY A 82 -9.55 14.60 -6.91
CA GLY A 82 -10.48 15.38 -7.69
C GLY A 82 -10.21 16.88 -7.63
N THR A 83 -11.18 17.63 -8.12
CA THR A 83 -11.26 19.08 -7.97
C THR A 83 -12.42 19.43 -7.05
N ARG A 84 -12.54 20.71 -6.67
CA ARG A 84 -13.63 21.21 -5.82
C ARG A 84 -15.03 20.80 -6.31
N TYR A 85 -15.23 20.67 -7.61
CA TYR A 85 -16.54 20.39 -8.22
C TYR A 85 -16.75 18.90 -8.54
N ARG A 86 -15.68 18.10 -8.49
CA ARG A 86 -15.67 16.66 -8.76
C ARG A 86 -14.70 16.01 -7.79
N SER A 87 -15.09 15.95 -6.52
CA SER A 87 -14.29 15.33 -5.46
C SER A 87 -14.15 13.83 -5.75
N ARG A 88 -12.93 13.32 -5.56
CA ARG A 88 -12.58 11.91 -5.63
C ARG A 88 -11.55 11.64 -4.55
N MET A 89 -12.07 11.35 -3.36
CA MET A 89 -11.26 10.99 -2.20
C MET A 89 -10.84 9.53 -2.28
N VAL A 90 -9.57 9.28 -1.97
CA VAL A 90 -9.01 7.94 -1.78
C VAL A 90 -8.37 7.81 -0.40
N TYR A 91 -8.17 6.59 0.05
CA TYR A 91 -7.48 6.23 1.28
C TYR A 91 -6.09 5.74 0.96
N ILE A 92 -5.09 6.16 1.74
CA ILE A 92 -3.72 5.68 1.67
C ILE A 92 -3.39 4.96 2.98
N TYR A 93 -2.99 3.71 2.88
CA TYR A 93 -2.46 2.90 3.98
C TYR A 93 -0.95 2.84 3.83
N TYR A 94 -0.24 3.61 4.65
CA TYR A 94 1.19 3.86 4.50
C TYR A 94 2.00 3.25 5.64
N ALA A 95 3.05 2.52 5.29
CA ALA A 95 3.98 1.89 6.22
C ALA A 95 5.39 2.48 6.03
N PRO A 96 5.86 3.38 6.92
CA PRO A 96 7.22 3.90 6.91
C PRO A 96 8.18 2.84 7.48
N ILE A 97 8.56 1.86 6.65
CA ILE A 97 9.39 0.73 7.05
C ILE A 97 10.86 1.14 7.19
N ASP A 98 11.34 2.05 6.35
CA ASP A 98 12.72 2.54 6.40
C ASP A 98 12.75 3.87 7.17
N VAL A 99 13.07 3.78 8.47
CA VAL A 99 13.22 4.95 9.35
C VAL A 99 14.49 5.77 9.08
N GLY A 100 15.43 5.23 8.28
CA GLY A 100 16.67 5.89 7.89
C GLY A 100 16.52 6.61 6.55
N ALA A 101 16.86 5.94 5.46
CA ALA A 101 16.94 6.54 4.13
C ALA A 101 15.56 6.80 3.48
N ARG A 102 14.47 6.30 4.10
CA ARG A 102 13.06 6.41 3.64
C ARG A 102 12.83 5.88 2.22
N ARG A 103 13.60 4.90 1.77
CA ARG A 103 13.56 4.42 0.38
C ARG A 103 12.60 3.27 0.16
N VAL A 104 12.29 2.53 1.22
CA VAL A 104 11.64 1.21 1.15
C VAL A 104 10.24 1.20 1.76
N ASN A 105 9.56 2.35 1.73
CA ASN A 105 8.22 2.44 2.30
C ASN A 105 7.22 1.72 1.41
N LEU A 106 6.15 1.18 2.02
CA LEU A 106 5.05 0.56 1.30
C LEU A 106 3.79 1.40 1.46
N ALA A 107 2.97 1.45 0.41
CA ALA A 107 1.65 2.03 0.49
C ALA A 107 0.62 1.19 -0.26
N ILE A 108 -0.63 1.22 0.20
CA ILE A 108 -1.79 0.76 -0.56
C ILE A 108 -2.76 1.93 -0.66
N VAL A 109 -3.11 2.31 -1.88
CA VAL A 109 -4.17 3.29 -2.16
C VAL A 109 -5.44 2.56 -2.51
N SER A 110 -6.57 3.00 -1.95
CA SER A 110 -7.88 2.41 -2.17
C SER A 110 -8.95 3.49 -2.33
N ASP A 111 -9.87 3.33 -3.28
CA ASP A 111 -11.04 4.21 -3.42
C ASP A 111 -12.12 3.97 -2.35
N ARG A 112 -12.01 2.87 -1.60
CA ARG A 112 -12.87 2.53 -0.46
C ARG A 112 -12.05 2.44 0.82
N LYS A 113 -12.65 2.82 1.94
CA LYS A 113 -12.04 2.63 3.26
C LYS A 113 -11.93 1.14 3.56
N ALA A 114 -10.78 0.70 4.04
CA ALA A 114 -10.57 -0.68 4.48
C ALA A 114 -11.30 -0.96 5.80
N ASP A 115 -11.94 -2.12 5.89
CA ASP A 115 -12.54 -2.62 7.13
C ASP A 115 -11.45 -2.98 8.13
N LYS A 116 -10.36 -3.58 7.64
CA LYS A 116 -9.23 -4.02 8.45
C LYS A 116 -7.92 -3.83 7.68
N VAL A 117 -6.86 -3.55 8.41
CA VAL A 117 -5.49 -3.58 7.88
C VAL A 117 -4.75 -4.72 8.56
N ILE A 118 -3.97 -5.42 7.77
CA ILE A 118 -3.26 -6.63 8.14
C ILE A 118 -1.77 -6.36 7.94
N VAL A 119 -0.96 -6.74 8.93
CA VAL A 119 0.49 -6.70 8.81
C VAL A 119 0.98 -8.11 9.12
N ILE A 120 1.73 -8.69 8.18
CA ILE A 120 2.33 -10.01 8.35
C ILE A 120 3.84 -9.80 8.40
N ARG A 121 4.45 -10.22 9.51
CA ARG A 121 5.90 -10.21 9.73
C ARG A 121 6.41 -11.65 9.73
N GLN A 122 7.56 -11.91 9.11
CA GLN A 122 8.28 -13.17 9.32
C GLN A 122 9.04 -13.09 10.65
N VAL A 123 8.84 -14.09 11.52
CA VAL A 123 9.35 -14.10 12.90
C VAL A 123 10.61 -14.96 13.07
N VAL A 124 11.02 -15.75 12.05
CA VAL A 124 11.90 -16.92 12.30
C VAL A 124 13.23 -16.96 11.51
N VAL A 125 13.46 -16.13 10.49
CA VAL A 125 14.73 -16.16 9.73
C VAL A 125 15.17 -14.73 9.38
N ALA A 126 16.32 -14.29 9.92
CA ALA A 126 16.96 -13.00 9.64
C ALA A 126 16.07 -11.74 9.76
N THR A 127 15.83 -11.28 10.99
CA THR A 127 15.03 -10.08 11.31
C THR A 127 15.45 -8.81 10.59
N ASP A 128 16.71 -8.72 10.15
CA ASP A 128 17.29 -7.48 9.60
C ASP A 128 17.16 -7.38 8.08
N THR A 129 16.60 -8.40 7.40
CA THR A 129 16.57 -8.45 5.94
C THR A 129 15.17 -8.56 5.33
N PHE A 130 14.13 -8.94 6.09
CA PHE A 130 12.79 -9.15 5.54
C PHE A 130 11.85 -7.94 5.73
N ARG A 131 11.20 -7.54 4.63
CA ARG A 131 10.23 -6.45 4.60
C ARG A 131 8.85 -6.97 5.03
N PRO A 132 8.11 -6.29 5.92
CA PRO A 132 6.77 -6.73 6.31
C PRO A 132 5.83 -6.67 5.11
N VAL A 133 4.89 -7.62 5.06
CA VAL A 133 3.77 -7.58 4.14
C VAL A 133 2.68 -6.75 4.78
N ILE A 134 2.14 -5.77 4.04
CA ILE A 134 0.97 -5.01 4.47
C ILE A 134 -0.21 -5.39 3.60
N GLY A 135 -1.41 -5.39 4.15
CA GLY A 135 -2.62 -5.66 3.41
C GLY A 135 -3.84 -4.96 3.96
N ILE A 136 -4.87 -4.85 3.14
CA ILE A 136 -6.17 -4.29 3.50
C ILE A 136 -7.27 -5.29 3.19
N ARG A 137 -8.31 -5.30 4.02
CA ARG A 137 -9.55 -6.03 3.77
C ARG A 137 -10.67 -5.06 3.45
N ILE A 138 -11.41 -5.34 2.38
CA ILE A 138 -12.62 -4.62 1.98
C ILE A 138 -13.69 -5.68 1.75
N GLY A 139 -14.74 -5.71 2.57
CA GLY A 139 -15.70 -6.80 2.57
C GLY A 139 -15.00 -8.14 2.82
N ASN A 140 -15.15 -9.08 1.90
CA ASN A 140 -14.54 -10.41 1.98
C ASN A 140 -13.21 -10.52 1.21
N ASP A 141 -12.75 -9.45 0.57
CA ASP A 141 -11.55 -9.44 -0.26
C ASP A 141 -10.35 -8.89 0.51
N VAL A 142 -9.19 -9.51 0.33
CA VAL A 142 -7.93 -9.10 0.98
C VAL A 142 -6.85 -8.87 -0.06
N PHE A 143 -6.20 -7.71 0.02
CA PHE A 143 -5.17 -7.28 -0.92
C PHE A 143 -3.87 -7.08 -0.17
N PHE A 144 -2.80 -7.72 -0.62
CA PHE A 144 -1.48 -7.67 0.01
C PHE A 144 -0.45 -7.03 -0.90
N ASN A 145 0.31 -6.07 -0.34
CA ASN A 145 1.46 -5.46 -0.99
C ASN A 145 2.74 -6.05 -0.40
N ILE A 146 3.56 -6.63 -1.28
CA ILE A 146 4.79 -7.33 -0.95
C ILE A 146 5.94 -6.69 -1.75
N HIS A 147 7.07 -6.47 -1.10
CA HIS A 147 8.31 -6.11 -1.76
C HIS A 147 9.41 -7.08 -1.30
N VAL A 148 9.79 -8.02 -2.17
CA VAL A 148 10.86 -9.00 -1.90
C VAL A 148 12.23 -8.35 -2.14
N LEU A 149 13.28 -8.80 -1.45
CA LEU A 149 14.65 -8.36 -1.70
C LEU A 149 15.07 -8.63 -3.15
N ALA A 150 15.80 -7.70 -3.77
CA ALA A 150 16.26 -7.81 -5.15
C ALA A 150 17.21 -9.01 -5.40
N ASN A 151 17.90 -9.49 -4.36
CA ASN A 151 18.66 -10.73 -4.40
C ASN A 151 17.68 -11.89 -4.18
N GLY A 152 16.95 -12.30 -5.22
CA GLY A 152 15.86 -13.27 -5.12
C GLY A 152 16.24 -14.53 -4.32
N GLY A 153 15.90 -14.57 -3.03
CA GLY A 153 16.00 -15.73 -2.13
C GLY A 153 17.29 -16.56 -2.13
N GLY A 154 18.39 -16.09 -2.71
CA GLY A 154 19.54 -16.92 -3.09
C GLY A 154 20.83 -16.41 -2.47
N GLY A 155 21.24 -17.03 -1.37
CA GLY A 155 22.48 -16.70 -0.67
C GLY A 155 22.91 -17.73 0.37
N GLY A 156 22.98 -19.01 -0.02
CA GLY A 156 23.92 -20.01 0.50
C GLY A 156 23.78 -20.50 1.95
N ILE A 157 23.01 -21.57 2.16
CA ILE A 157 23.37 -22.59 3.16
C ILE A 157 24.04 -23.71 2.39
N LEU A 158 25.36 -23.67 2.29
CA LEU A 158 26.14 -24.89 2.07
C LEU A 158 26.64 -25.34 3.46
N PRO A 159 26.27 -26.54 3.93
CA PRO A 159 26.91 -27.08 5.12
C PRO A 159 28.38 -27.36 4.77
N ARG A 160 29.29 -26.86 5.62
CA ARG A 160 30.64 -27.44 5.75
C ARG A 160 30.59 -28.48 6.86
#